data_AF-A0A9D1D2X4-F1
#
_entry.id   AF-A0A9D1D2X4-F1
#
_cell.length_a   1.000
_cell.length_b   1.000
_cell.length_c   1.000
_cell.angle_alpha   90.00
_cell.angle_beta   90.00
_cell.angle_gamma   90.00
#
_symmetry.space_group_name_H-M   'P 1'
#
loop_
_entity.id
_entity.type
_entity.pdbx_description
1 polymer ?
#
loop_
_entity_poly.entity_id
_entity_poly.type
_entity_poly.pdbx_seq_one_letter_code
_entity_poly.pdbx_strand_id
1 'polypeptide(L)'
;MRFFERIMNKLILAKMAKGGQISLCVIKENSKKPKTLNHDLLFRLLKDNANTEYGKKYGFGEITTLEEFKARVPFSTYDDYAPYIERMIDNDEKDLITAYPIVHYAVSSGSVGVPKRIPVSRETLDHYNLNSSNRYFAHADEAYRAAHLARPVQRGLYRRGRLHRPHRAHARVPGS
;
A
#
# COMPACT_ATOMS: atom_id res chain seq x y z
N MET A 1 0.85 7.51 -32.07
CA MET A 1 1.24 7.43 -30.64
C MET A 1 0.26 8.13 -29.69
N ARG A 2 0.08 9.47 -29.76
CA ARG A 2 -0.71 10.23 -28.74
C ARG A 2 -2.20 9.87 -28.59
N PHE A 3 -2.83 9.31 -29.62
CA PHE A 3 -4.24 8.88 -29.53
C PHE A 3 -4.40 7.61 -28.69
N PHE A 4 -3.51 6.62 -28.91
CA PHE A 4 -3.48 5.38 -28.15
C PHE A 4 -3.18 5.64 -26.66
N GLU A 5 -2.20 6.50 -26.36
CA GLU A 5 -1.90 6.94 -25.00
C GLU A 5 -3.12 7.55 -24.29
N ARG A 6 -3.91 8.38 -24.98
CA ARG A 6 -5.12 8.98 -24.40
C ARG A 6 -6.20 7.94 -24.08
N ILE A 7 -6.37 6.93 -24.94
CA ILE A 7 -7.30 5.82 -24.69
C ILE A 7 -6.81 5.01 -23.50
N MET A 8 -5.53 4.62 -23.50
CA MET A 8 -4.92 3.85 -22.41
C MET A 8 -5.03 4.58 -21.07
N ASN A 9 -4.68 5.87 -21.02
CA ASN A 9 -4.79 6.67 -19.81
C ASN A 9 -6.24 6.73 -19.30
N LYS A 10 -7.22 6.88 -20.21
CA LYS A 10 -8.63 6.91 -19.81
C LYS A 10 -9.09 5.55 -19.25
N LEU A 11 -8.66 4.45 -19.84
CA LEU A 11 -8.98 3.10 -19.36
C LEU A 11 -8.33 2.80 -18.01
N ILE A 12 -7.06 3.17 -17.83
CA ILE A 12 -6.33 3.02 -16.57
C ILE A 12 -7.03 3.82 -15.46
N LEU A 13 -7.30 5.10 -15.68
CA LEU A 13 -7.98 5.96 -14.69
C LEU A 13 -9.37 5.44 -14.35
N ALA A 14 -10.15 5.01 -15.35
CA ALA A 14 -11.48 4.44 -15.11
C ALA A 14 -11.41 3.15 -14.28
N LYS A 15 -10.43 2.28 -14.53
CA LYS A 15 -10.19 1.05 -13.75
C LYS A 15 -9.79 1.39 -12.31
N MET A 16 -8.88 2.35 -12.11
CA MET A 16 -8.43 2.78 -10.78
C MET A 16 -9.56 3.41 -9.97
N ALA A 17 -10.35 4.30 -10.58
CA ALA A 17 -11.51 4.92 -9.95
C ALA A 17 -12.55 3.85 -9.56
N LYS A 18 -12.88 2.91 -10.45
CA LYS A 18 -13.81 1.81 -10.13
C LYS A 18 -13.31 0.96 -8.97
N GLY A 19 -12.02 0.59 -8.98
CA GLY A 19 -11.41 -0.14 -7.86
C GLY A 19 -11.47 0.64 -6.55
N GLY A 20 -11.22 1.95 -6.59
CA GLY A 20 -11.28 2.80 -5.41
C GLY A 20 -12.69 2.94 -4.85
N GLN A 21 -13.72 3.01 -5.69
CA GLN A 21 -15.11 3.06 -5.25
C GLN A 21 -15.52 1.77 -4.52
N ILE A 22 -15.05 0.61 -5.01
CA ILE A 22 -15.22 -0.66 -4.29
C ILE A 22 -14.52 -0.59 -2.92
N SER A 23 -13.27 -0.13 -2.87
CA SER A 23 -12.53 0.05 -1.60
C SER A 23 -13.27 0.96 -0.62
N LEU A 24 -13.86 2.07 -1.09
CA LEU A 24 -14.64 2.99 -0.26
C LEU A 24 -15.89 2.35 0.32
N CYS A 25 -16.62 1.58 -0.49
CA CYS A 25 -17.78 0.83 -0.01
C CYS A 25 -17.36 -0.18 1.06
N VAL A 26 -16.31 -0.97 0.80
CA VAL A 26 -15.80 -1.97 1.72
C VAL A 26 -15.35 -1.35 3.04
N ILE A 27 -14.57 -0.26 3.02
CA ILE A 27 -14.11 0.34 4.28
C ILE A 27 -15.26 0.97 5.08
N LYS A 28 -16.25 1.56 4.40
CA LYS A 28 -17.44 2.11 5.06
C LYS A 28 -18.25 1.00 5.74
N GLU A 29 -18.46 -0.13 5.08
CA GLU A 29 -19.13 -1.27 5.71
C GLU A 29 -18.30 -1.87 6.84
N ASN A 30 -16.99 -2.03 6.63
CA ASN A 30 -16.09 -2.58 7.64
C ASN A 30 -16.02 -1.71 8.90
N SER A 31 -16.07 -0.38 8.76
CA SER A 31 -16.06 0.56 9.88
C SER A 31 -17.28 0.42 10.81
N LYS A 32 -18.36 -0.23 10.37
CA LYS A 32 -19.54 -0.50 11.21
C LYS A 32 -19.32 -1.69 12.17
N LYS A 33 -18.38 -2.58 11.88
CA LYS A 33 -18.14 -3.82 12.65
C LYS A 33 -16.64 -4.09 12.90
N PRO A 34 -15.85 -3.10 13.38
CA PRO A 34 -14.40 -3.22 13.45
C PRO A 34 -13.94 -4.32 14.41
N LYS A 35 -14.64 -4.54 15.53
CA LYS A 35 -14.27 -5.56 16.52
C LYS A 35 -14.34 -6.97 15.93
N THR A 36 -15.46 -7.34 15.34
CA THR A 36 -15.68 -8.66 14.72
C THR A 36 -14.70 -8.88 13.58
N LEU A 37 -14.52 -7.90 12.70
CA LEU A 37 -13.60 -8.05 11.56
C LEU A 37 -12.15 -8.20 11.98
N ASN A 38 -11.69 -7.45 12.98
CA ASN A 38 -10.33 -7.60 13.50
C ASN A 38 -10.13 -8.94 14.21
N HIS A 39 -11.16 -9.42 14.93
CA HIS A 39 -11.16 -10.74 15.54
C HIS A 39 -11.02 -11.83 14.48
N ASP A 40 -11.89 -11.83 13.46
CA ASP A 40 -11.87 -12.83 12.39
C ASP A 40 -10.56 -12.79 11.59
N LEU A 41 -10.02 -11.58 11.35
CA LEU A 41 -8.73 -11.40 10.70
C LEU A 41 -7.60 -12.02 11.52
N LEU A 42 -7.56 -11.76 12.84
CA LEU A 42 -6.54 -12.33 13.73
C LEU A 42 -6.56 -13.86 13.66
N PHE A 43 -7.72 -14.49 13.86
CA PHE A 43 -7.81 -15.95 13.87
C PHE A 43 -7.53 -16.58 12.51
N ARG A 44 -7.90 -15.91 11.42
CA ARG A 44 -7.48 -16.31 10.07
C ARG A 44 -5.95 -16.28 9.93
N LEU A 45 -5.30 -15.21 10.37
CA LEU A 45 -3.84 -15.09 10.30
C LEU A 45 -3.13 -16.13 11.17
N LEU A 46 -3.64 -16.42 12.38
CA LEU A 46 -3.09 -17.48 13.23
C LEU A 46 -3.19 -18.84 12.55
N LYS A 47 -4.36 -19.16 11.98
CA LYS A 47 -4.58 -20.41 11.24
C LYS A 47 -3.66 -20.53 10.02
N ASP A 48 -3.64 -19.51 9.17
CA ASP A 48 -2.86 -19.52 7.92
C ASP A 48 -1.36 -19.69 8.21
N ASN A 49 -0.87 -19.13 9.32
CA ASN A 49 0.55 -19.14 9.66
C ASN A 49 0.92 -20.21 10.73
N ALA A 50 0.00 -21.11 11.08
CA ALA A 50 0.20 -22.09 12.16
C ALA A 50 1.42 -23.01 11.95
N ASN A 51 1.75 -23.32 10.69
CA ASN A 51 2.83 -24.23 10.33
C ASN A 51 4.19 -23.56 10.13
N THR A 52 4.24 -22.22 10.20
CA THR A 52 5.48 -21.46 10.07
C THR A 52 6.39 -21.68 11.28
N GLU A 53 7.69 -21.44 11.16
CA GLU A 53 8.63 -21.53 12.28
C GLU A 53 8.18 -20.64 13.47
N TYR A 54 7.78 -19.41 13.17
CA TYR A 54 7.24 -18.47 14.16
C TYR A 54 5.89 -18.93 14.72
N GLY A 55 5.00 -19.46 13.87
CA GLY A 55 3.70 -19.98 14.29
C GLY A 55 3.82 -21.19 15.22
N LYS A 56 4.75 -22.10 14.93
CA LYS A 56 5.09 -23.24 15.80
C LYS A 56 5.70 -22.77 17.11
N LYS A 57 6.63 -21.79 17.07
CA LYS A 57 7.28 -21.22 18.26
C LYS A 57 6.28 -20.70 19.29
N TYR A 58 5.17 -20.10 18.86
CA TYR A 58 4.15 -19.54 19.75
C TYR A 58 2.83 -20.34 19.77
N GLY A 59 2.80 -21.52 19.16
CA GLY A 59 1.64 -22.41 19.17
C GLY A 59 0.38 -21.83 18.52
N PHE A 60 0.51 -21.13 17.38
CA PHE A 60 -0.61 -20.46 16.70
C PHE A 60 -1.80 -21.37 16.40
N GLY A 61 -1.55 -22.65 16.06
CA GLY A 61 -2.60 -23.63 15.76
C GLY A 61 -3.47 -24.03 16.96
N GLU A 62 -3.03 -23.72 18.18
CA GLU A 62 -3.74 -24.05 19.42
C GLU A 62 -4.49 -22.85 20.03
N ILE A 63 -4.29 -21.65 19.48
CA ILE A 63 -4.89 -20.43 20.00
C ILE A 63 -6.35 -20.34 19.52
N THR A 64 -7.29 -20.37 20.45
CA THR A 64 -8.74 -20.31 20.19
C THR A 64 -9.40 -19.07 20.79
N THR A 65 -8.71 -18.36 21.67
CA THR A 65 -9.21 -17.15 22.34
C THR A 65 -8.22 -15.98 22.24
N LEU A 66 -8.73 -14.75 22.41
CA LEU A 66 -7.90 -13.55 22.40
C LEU A 66 -6.96 -13.50 23.61
N GLU A 67 -7.40 -14.05 24.73
CA GLU A 67 -6.65 -14.16 25.98
C GLU A 67 -5.44 -15.08 25.80
N GLU A 68 -5.62 -16.24 25.16
CA GLU A 68 -4.52 -17.14 24.79
C GLU A 68 -3.53 -16.47 23.84
N PHE A 69 -4.01 -15.74 22.83
CA PHE A 69 -3.14 -14.98 21.93
C PHE A 69 -2.25 -14.01 22.70
N LYS A 70 -2.84 -13.20 23.57
CA LYS A 70 -2.11 -12.22 24.39
C LYS A 70 -1.14 -12.86 25.38
N ALA A 71 -1.48 -14.03 25.91
CA ALA A 71 -0.63 -14.74 26.86
C ALA A 71 0.58 -15.42 26.18
N ARG A 72 0.42 -15.89 24.94
CA ARG A 72 1.46 -16.65 24.23
C ARG A 72 2.35 -15.78 23.35
N VAL A 73 1.80 -14.78 22.68
CA VAL A 73 2.52 -13.98 21.69
C VAL A 73 3.04 -12.69 22.34
N PRO A 74 4.37 -12.53 22.51
CA PRO A 74 4.92 -11.36 23.16
C PRO A 74 4.82 -10.12 22.28
N PHE A 75 4.87 -8.94 22.92
CA PHE A 75 5.21 -7.71 22.22
C PHE A 75 6.64 -7.81 21.68
N SER A 76 6.81 -7.44 20.41
CA SER A 76 8.06 -7.62 19.67
C SER A 76 8.43 -6.36 18.89
N THR A 77 9.68 -6.33 18.46
CA THR A 77 10.31 -5.28 17.65
C THR A 77 10.85 -5.87 16.35
N TYR A 78 11.36 -5.04 15.43
CA TYR A 78 11.94 -5.53 14.18
C TYR A 78 13.10 -6.51 14.41
N ASP A 79 13.90 -6.28 15.45
CA ASP A 79 15.12 -7.05 15.71
C ASP A 79 14.81 -8.50 16.08
N ASP A 80 13.62 -8.76 16.66
CA ASP A 80 13.12 -10.11 16.91
C ASP A 80 12.82 -10.89 15.62
N TYR A 81 12.58 -10.19 14.52
CA TYR A 81 12.26 -10.75 13.19
C TYR A 81 13.45 -10.76 12.24
N ALA A 82 14.45 -9.90 12.47
CA ALA A 82 15.59 -9.71 11.57
C ALA A 82 16.29 -11.03 11.20
N PRO A 83 16.57 -11.98 12.13
CA PRO A 83 17.21 -13.24 11.76
C PRO A 83 16.37 -14.11 10.82
N TYR A 84 15.04 -14.09 10.96
CA TYR A 84 14.17 -14.79 10.02
C TYR A 84 14.19 -14.12 8.65
N ILE A 85 14.12 -12.78 8.63
CA ILE A 85 14.10 -12.02 7.38
C ILE A 85 15.42 -12.18 6.62
N GLU A 86 16.55 -12.19 7.31
CA GLU A 86 17.88 -12.47 6.73
C GLU A 86 17.90 -13.86 6.07
N ARG A 87 17.45 -14.91 6.77
CA ARG A 87 17.31 -16.26 6.19
C ARG A 87 16.38 -16.30 4.98
N MET A 88 15.27 -15.57 5.02
CA MET A 88 14.36 -15.50 3.86
C MET A 88 15.01 -14.82 2.64
N ILE A 89 15.95 -13.89 2.84
CA ILE A 89 16.62 -13.16 1.77
C ILE A 89 17.85 -13.91 1.25
N ASP A 90 18.72 -14.33 2.18
CA ASP A 90 20.03 -14.88 1.84
C ASP A 90 19.94 -16.35 1.42
N ASN A 91 18.95 -17.08 1.95
CA ASN A 91 18.79 -18.52 1.74
C ASN A 91 17.51 -18.90 0.96
N ASP A 92 16.66 -17.93 0.58
CA ASP A 92 15.32 -18.15 0.01
C ASP A 92 14.44 -19.09 0.88
N GLU A 93 14.66 -19.10 2.20
CA GLU A 93 13.89 -19.91 3.13
C GLU A 93 12.44 -19.42 3.24
N LYS A 94 11.49 -20.36 3.25
CA LYS A 94 10.04 -20.10 3.28
C LYS A 94 9.44 -20.56 4.60
N ASP A 95 8.20 -20.15 4.86
CA ASP A 95 7.43 -20.54 6.05
C ASP A 95 8.13 -20.19 7.38
N LEU A 96 8.92 -19.12 7.42
CA LEU A 96 9.60 -18.66 8.64
C LEU A 96 8.67 -17.85 9.53
N ILE A 97 8.27 -16.66 9.08
CA ILE A 97 7.36 -15.77 9.83
C ILE A 97 5.97 -15.69 9.20
N THR A 98 5.84 -16.12 7.94
CA THR A 98 4.56 -16.17 7.25
C THR A 98 4.51 -17.27 6.19
N ALA A 99 3.32 -17.83 5.98
CA ALA A 99 3.01 -18.78 4.92
C ALA A 99 2.66 -18.08 3.59
N TYR A 100 2.46 -16.76 3.60
CA TYR A 100 2.15 -16.02 2.37
C TYR A 100 3.40 -15.83 1.51
N PRO A 101 3.32 -16.02 0.18
CA PRO A 101 4.45 -15.80 -0.71
C PRO A 101 4.93 -14.34 -0.69
N ILE A 102 6.21 -14.14 -0.37
CA ILE A 102 6.86 -12.82 -0.41
C ILE A 102 7.25 -12.48 -1.85
N VAL A 103 6.86 -11.29 -2.30
CA VAL A 103 7.11 -10.81 -3.68
C VAL A 103 8.08 -9.64 -3.72
N HIS A 104 8.30 -8.97 -2.59
CA HIS A 104 9.19 -7.82 -2.48
C HIS A 104 9.60 -7.59 -1.02
N TYR A 105 10.75 -6.96 -0.80
CA TYR A 105 11.15 -6.43 0.50
C TYR A 105 11.18 -4.91 0.45
N ALA A 106 10.21 -4.28 1.10
CA ALA A 106 10.17 -2.82 1.19
C ALA A 106 11.28 -2.35 2.14
N VAL A 107 12.08 -1.40 1.68
CA VAL A 107 13.14 -0.78 2.47
C VAL A 107 12.55 0.45 3.16
N SER A 108 12.49 0.42 4.50
CA SER A 108 12.10 1.63 5.24
C SER A 108 13.28 2.60 5.33
N SER A 109 13.00 3.90 5.24
CA SER A 109 14.00 4.98 5.27
C SER A 109 14.55 5.26 6.68
N GLY A 110 14.70 4.24 7.52
CA GLY A 110 15.07 4.38 8.93
C GLY A 110 16.29 5.29 9.14
N SER A 111 16.18 6.21 10.10
CA SER A 111 17.23 7.14 10.52
C SER A 111 18.39 6.37 11.15
N VAL A 112 19.61 6.56 10.64
CA VAL A 112 20.89 6.07 11.19
C VAL A 112 20.94 4.55 11.46
N GLY A 113 21.38 3.75 10.47
CA GLY A 113 21.64 2.32 10.65
C GLY A 113 21.44 1.48 9.39
N VAL A 114 21.42 0.15 9.54
CA VAL A 114 21.07 -0.79 8.48
C VAL A 114 19.58 -0.66 8.16
N PRO A 115 19.18 -0.39 6.89
CA PRO A 115 17.78 -0.23 6.54
C PRO A 115 16.95 -1.49 6.84
N LYS A 116 15.82 -1.33 7.52
CA LYS A 116 14.89 -2.43 7.79
C LYS A 116 14.25 -2.88 6.48
N ARG A 117 14.32 -4.19 6.24
CA ARG A 117 13.70 -4.88 5.10
C ARG A 117 12.39 -5.50 5.57
N ILE A 118 11.27 -4.99 5.07
CA ILE A 118 9.93 -5.44 5.44
C ILE A 118 9.41 -6.38 4.36
N PRO A 119 9.17 -7.66 4.64
CA PRO A 119 8.62 -8.59 3.67
C PRO A 119 7.21 -8.16 3.26
N VAL A 120 6.97 -8.09 1.95
CA VAL A 120 5.69 -7.73 1.34
C VAL A 120 5.17 -8.94 0.58
N SER A 121 4.05 -9.49 1.04
CA SER A 121 3.37 -10.56 0.32
C SER A 121 2.58 -10.02 -0.89
N ARG A 122 2.19 -10.91 -1.80
CA ARG A 122 1.32 -10.55 -2.93
C ARG A 122 0.02 -9.90 -2.47
N GLU A 123 -0.62 -10.50 -1.46
CA GLU A 123 -1.86 -10.03 -0.87
C GLU A 123 -1.69 -8.64 -0.24
N THR A 124 -0.56 -8.41 0.43
CA THR A 124 -0.23 -7.12 1.03
C THR A 124 -0.12 -6.04 -0.03
N LEU A 125 0.56 -6.34 -1.14
CA LEU A 125 0.73 -5.41 -2.24
C LEU A 125 -0.60 -5.11 -2.96
N ASP A 126 -1.44 -6.13 -3.16
CA ASP A 126 -2.77 -5.93 -3.76
C ASP A 126 -3.69 -5.12 -2.84
N HIS A 127 -3.66 -5.38 -1.54
CA HIS A 127 -4.37 -4.59 -0.54
C HIS A 127 -3.87 -3.14 -0.51
N TYR A 128 -2.55 -2.92 -0.59
CA TYR A 128 -1.98 -1.58 -0.66
C TYR A 128 -2.43 -0.84 -1.92
N ASN A 129 -2.35 -1.46 -3.10
CA ASN A 129 -2.76 -0.86 -4.37
C ASN A 129 -4.23 -0.42 -4.35
N LEU A 130 -5.10 -1.26 -3.78
CA LEU A 130 -6.53 -0.99 -3.68
C LEU A 130 -6.84 0.17 -2.71
N ASN A 131 -6.18 0.20 -1.55
CA ASN A 131 -6.49 1.15 -0.48
C ASN A 131 -5.69 2.48 -0.55
N SER A 132 -4.62 2.53 -1.34
CA SER A 132 -3.83 3.76 -1.56
C SER A 132 -4.23 4.44 -2.86
N SER A 133 -3.62 4.02 -3.97
CA SER A 133 -3.72 4.66 -5.28
C SER A 133 -5.15 4.64 -5.79
N ASN A 134 -5.80 3.48 -5.82
CA ASN A 134 -7.16 3.37 -6.35
C ASN A 134 -8.15 4.22 -5.55
N ARG A 135 -8.08 4.18 -4.21
CA ARG A 135 -8.95 4.97 -3.33
C ARG A 135 -8.74 6.48 -3.50
N TYR A 136 -7.50 6.93 -3.68
CA TYR A 136 -7.21 8.33 -4.04
C TYR A 136 -7.90 8.73 -5.34
N PHE A 137 -7.79 7.91 -6.39
CA PHE A 137 -8.45 8.19 -7.67
C PHE A 137 -9.98 8.19 -7.58
N ALA A 138 -10.57 7.39 -6.69
CA ALA A 138 -12.01 7.42 -6.44
C ALA A 138 -12.46 8.75 -5.82
N HIS A 139 -11.75 9.25 -4.80
CA HIS A 139 -12.04 10.57 -4.23
C HIS A 139 -11.81 11.70 -5.25
N ALA A 140 -10.73 11.62 -6.03
CA ALA A 140 -10.46 12.60 -7.08
C ALA A 140 -11.55 12.63 -8.16
N ASP A 141 -12.02 11.46 -8.61
CA ASP A 141 -13.12 11.35 -9.58
C ASP A 141 -14.45 11.88 -8.99
N GLU A 142 -14.77 11.54 -7.75
CA GLU A 142 -15.97 12.05 -7.06
C GLU A 142 -15.93 13.58 -6.92
N ALA A 143 -14.81 14.14 -6.44
CA ALA A 143 -14.62 15.58 -6.33
C ALA A 143 -14.66 16.28 -7.69
N TYR A 144 -14.04 15.68 -8.72
CA TYR A 144 -14.06 16.21 -10.07
C TYR A 144 -15.48 16.26 -10.63
N ARG A 145 -16.26 15.18 -10.48
CA ARG A 145 -17.66 15.13 -10.92
C ARG A 145 -18.52 16.12 -10.15
N ALA A 146 -18.38 16.22 -8.83
CA ALA A 146 -19.13 17.19 -8.03
C ALA A 146 -18.85 18.64 -8.48
N ALA A 147 -17.59 18.98 -8.76
CA ALA A 147 -17.21 20.31 -9.23
C ALA A 147 -17.60 20.61 -10.69
N HIS A 148 -17.63 19.60 -11.57
CA HIS A 148 -17.97 19.74 -13.00
C HIS A 148 -19.45 19.47 -13.33
N LEU A 149 -20.21 18.88 -12.42
CA LEU A 149 -21.68 18.89 -12.48
C LEU A 149 -22.23 20.25 -12.01
N ALA A 150 -21.44 21.03 -11.26
CA ALA A 150 -21.78 22.39 -10.82
C ALA A 150 -21.19 23.52 -11.69
N ARG A 151 -20.32 23.22 -12.68
CA ARG A 151 -19.76 24.21 -13.61
C ARG A 151 -19.72 23.64 -15.03
N PRO A 152 -20.09 24.41 -16.08
CA PRO A 152 -20.00 23.93 -17.45
C PRO A 152 -18.59 23.43 -17.75
N VAL A 153 -18.49 22.29 -18.44
CA VAL A 153 -17.23 21.62 -18.80
C VAL A 153 -16.23 22.64 -19.32
N GLN A 154 -15.26 23.02 -18.49
CA GLN A 154 -14.15 23.82 -18.99
C GLN A 154 -13.35 22.93 -19.92
N ARG A 155 -13.22 23.35 -21.19
CA ARG A 155 -12.33 22.73 -22.17
C ARG A 155 -10.89 22.76 -21.64
N GLY A 156 -10.49 21.69 -20.97
CA GLY A 156 -9.10 21.25 -20.80
C GLY A 156 -8.51 21.40 -19.40
N LEU A 157 -8.40 20.28 -18.68
CA LEU A 157 -7.41 20.11 -17.60
C LEU A 157 -5.97 19.96 -18.12
N TYR A 158 -5.79 19.92 -19.44
CA TYR A 158 -4.48 19.92 -20.12
C TYR A 158 -4.46 21.03 -21.17
N ARG A 159 -4.57 22.30 -20.75
CA ARG A 159 -4.13 23.39 -21.63
C ARG A 159 -2.60 23.40 -21.56
N ARG A 160 -1.98 23.06 -22.71
CA ARG A 160 -0.55 23.14 -23.01
C ARG A 160 0.19 24.06 -22.03
N GLY A 161 0.99 23.47 -21.15
CA GLY A 161 2.10 24.21 -20.57
C GLY A 161 2.94 24.74 -21.73
N ARG A 162 2.89 26.05 -21.98
CA ARG A 162 4.06 26.70 -22.53
C ARG A 162 5.12 26.48 -21.47
N LEU A 163 6.03 25.53 -21.70
CA LEU A 163 7.35 25.56 -21.09
C LEU A 163 7.87 26.97 -21.37
N HIS A 164 7.86 27.81 -20.32
CA HIS A 164 8.51 29.10 -20.38
C HIS A 164 10.00 28.75 -20.51
N ARG A 165 10.54 28.89 -21.73
CA ARG A 165 11.97 28.77 -21.95
C ARG A 165 12.65 29.83 -21.08
N PRO A 166 13.70 29.51 -20.30
CA PRO A 166 14.46 30.55 -19.65
C PRO A 166 15.12 31.39 -20.75
N HIS A 167 14.76 32.67 -20.81
CA HIS A 167 15.46 33.63 -21.64
C HIS A 167 16.86 33.80 -21.04
N ARG A 168 17.89 33.25 -21.72
CA ARG A 168 19.25 33.79 -21.60
C ARG A 168 19.27 35.13 -22.33
N ALA A 169 19.51 36.22 -21.62
CA ALA A 169 20.13 37.43 -22.17
C ALA A 169 20.62 38.34 -21.02
N HIS A 170 21.95 38.36 -20.87
CA HIS A 170 22.83 39.42 -20.38
C HIS A 170 22.22 40.65 -19.69
N ALA A 171 22.57 40.85 -18.42
CA ALA A 171 22.74 42.18 -17.85
C ALA A 171 24.24 42.44 -17.67
N ARG A 172 24.76 43.43 -18.42
CA ARG A 172 26.09 44.01 -18.23
C ARG A 172 26.15 44.70 -16.87
N VAL A 173 27.27 44.54 -16.18
CA VAL A 173 27.67 45.41 -15.06
C VAL A 173 28.31 46.67 -15.67
N PRO A 174 27.85 47.89 -15.35
CA PRO A 174 28.68 49.07 -15.51
C PRO A 174 29.40 49.33 -14.18
N GLY A 175 30.73 49.26 -14.22
CA GLY A 175 31.57 49.74 -13.14
C GLY A 175 31.90 51.22 -13.33
N SER A 176 31.92 51.95 -12.21
CA SER A 176 32.93 52.92 -11.79
C SER A 176 32.58 53.37 -10.37
#